data_AF-A0A212C940-F1
#
_entry.id   AF-A0A212C940-F1
#
_cell.length_a   1.000
_cell.length_b   1.000
_cell.length_c   1.000
_cell.angle_alpha   90.00
_cell.angle_beta   90.00
_cell.angle_gamma   90.00
#
_symmetry.space_group_name_H-M   'P 1'
#
loop_
_entity.id
_entity.type
_entity.pdbx_description
1 polymer ?
#
loop_
_entity_poly.entity_id
_entity_poly.type
_entity_poly.pdbx_seq_one_letter_code
_entity_poly.pdbx_strand_id
1 'polypeptide(L)'
;ALSEEEKSTLRAGLITNFNEPINQIATQIAVLIAKVARLDCPRQWPELIPTLIESVKVQDDLRQHRALLTFYHVTKTLASKRLAADRKLFY
;
A
#
# COMPACT_ATOMS: atom_id res chain seq x y z
N ALA A 1 1.15 -4.43 22.63
CA ALA A 1 1.30 -3.80 21.30
C ALA A 1 2.23 -4.66 20.47
N LEU A 2 2.05 -4.74 19.15
CA LEU A 2 2.94 -5.48 18.24
C LEU A 2 4.35 -4.89 18.26
N SER A 3 5.37 -5.75 18.23
CA SER A 3 6.77 -5.39 18.08
C SER A 3 7.06 -4.83 16.68
N GLU A 4 8.15 -4.08 16.54
CA GLU A 4 8.56 -3.56 15.21
C GLU A 4 8.93 -4.68 14.23
N GLU A 5 9.43 -5.81 14.74
CA GLU A 5 9.74 -7.00 13.92
C GLU A 5 8.46 -7.65 13.36
N GLU A 6 7.42 -7.81 14.18
CA GLU A 6 6.11 -8.30 13.71
C GLU A 6 5.49 -7.34 12.70
N LYS A 7 5.59 -6.02 12.92
CA LYS A 7 5.11 -5.02 11.95
C LYS A 7 5.89 -5.07 10.64
N SER A 8 7.21 -5.26 10.69
CA SER A 8 8.05 -5.41 9.50
C SER A 8 7.63 -6.64 8.68
N THR A 9 7.46 -7.77 9.36
CA THR A 9 7.01 -9.03 8.74
C THR A 9 5.62 -8.88 8.11
N LEU A 10 4.69 -8.22 8.81
CA LEU A 10 3.35 -7.95 8.30
C LEU A 10 3.40 -7.09 7.02
N ARG A 11 4.19 -6.01 7.04
CA ARG A 11 4.35 -5.11 5.90
C ARG A 11 4.93 -5.83 4.68
N ALA A 12 6.00 -6.61 4.87
CA ALA A 12 6.55 -7.43 3.81
C ALA A 12 5.47 -8.38 3.23
N GLY A 13 4.75 -9.10 4.09
CA GLY A 13 3.66 -9.99 3.71
C GLY A 13 2.58 -9.32 2.86
N LEU A 14 2.16 -8.11 3.25
CA LEU A 14 1.08 -7.37 2.58
C LEU A 14 1.36 -6.96 1.12
N ILE A 15 2.63 -6.82 0.73
CA ILE A 15 3.02 -6.39 -0.62
C ILE A 15 3.69 -7.51 -1.44
N THR A 16 3.70 -8.75 -0.93
CA THR A 16 4.33 -9.89 -1.62
C THR A 16 3.54 -10.41 -2.81
N ASN A 17 2.22 -10.25 -2.84
CA ASN A 17 1.39 -10.86 -3.87
C ASN A 17 0.15 -10.01 -4.21
N PHE A 18 -0.08 -9.80 -5.50
CA PHE A 18 -1.19 -9.02 -6.06
C PHE A 18 -2.10 -9.87 -6.96
N ASN A 19 -2.35 -11.12 -6.58
CA ASN A 19 -3.06 -12.08 -7.43
C ASN A 19 -4.43 -12.52 -6.88
N GLU A 20 -5.05 -11.71 -6.02
CA GLU A 20 -6.39 -12.02 -5.46
C GLU A 20 -7.46 -11.99 -6.59
N PRO A 21 -8.11 -13.13 -6.91
CA PRO A 21 -9.08 -13.18 -8.00
C PRO A 21 -10.39 -12.46 -7.65
N ILE A 22 -10.80 -12.43 -6.37
CA ILE A 22 -12.09 -11.88 -5.95
C ILE A 22 -11.96 -10.39 -5.67
N ASN A 23 -12.62 -9.57 -6.49
CA ASN A 23 -12.58 -8.09 -6.39
C ASN A 23 -12.90 -7.55 -4.98
N GLN A 24 -13.85 -8.18 -4.28
CA GLN A 24 -14.26 -7.74 -2.94
C GLN A 24 -13.13 -7.94 -1.93
N ILE A 25 -12.44 -9.09 -1.98
CA ILE A 25 -11.31 -9.40 -1.10
C ILE A 25 -10.13 -8.49 -1.46
N ALA A 26 -9.83 -8.33 -2.74
CA ALA A 26 -8.80 -7.42 -3.23
C ALA A 26 -9.02 -5.98 -2.72
N THR A 27 -10.27 -5.53 -2.69
CA THR A 27 -10.62 -4.21 -2.14
C THR A 27 -10.32 -4.12 -0.65
N GLN A 28 -10.64 -5.16 0.13
CA GLN A 28 -10.32 -5.17 1.57
C GLN A 28 -8.82 -5.18 1.82
N ILE A 29 -8.04 -5.94 1.03
CA ILE A 29 -6.58 -5.94 1.09
C ILE A 29 -6.03 -4.54 0.78
N ALA A 30 -6.50 -3.91 -0.31
CA ALA A 30 -6.09 -2.57 -0.69
C ALA A 30 -6.38 -1.52 0.41
N VAL A 31 -7.57 -1.58 1.02
CA VAL A 31 -7.94 -0.70 2.13
C VAL A 31 -7.10 -0.97 3.38
N LEU A 32 -6.81 -2.24 3.69
CA LEU A 32 -5.93 -2.62 4.79
C LEU A 32 -4.51 -2.05 4.60
N ILE A 33 -3.91 -2.27 3.43
CA ILE A 33 -2.60 -1.73 3.07
C ILE A 33 -2.60 -0.20 3.21
N ALA A 34 -3.64 0.48 2.70
CA ALA A 34 -3.75 1.92 2.81
C ALA A 34 -3.85 2.42 4.25
N LYS A 35 -4.54 1.70 5.14
CA LYS A 35 -4.63 2.02 6.57
C LYS A 35 -3.27 1.90 7.25
N VAL A 36 -2.51 0.85 6.97
CA VAL A 36 -1.14 0.67 7.50
C VAL A 36 -0.21 1.75 6.92
N ALA A 37 -0.28 2.00 5.61
CA ALA A 37 0.49 3.05 4.93
C ALA A 37 0.23 4.44 5.53
N ARG A 38 -0.99 4.72 6.00
CA ARG A 38 -1.29 5.99 6.70
C ARG A 38 -0.42 6.19 7.93
N LEU A 39 0.02 5.14 8.61
CA LEU A 39 0.84 5.28 9.81
C LEU A 39 2.33 5.19 9.47
N ASP A 40 2.68 4.30 8.56
CA ASP A 40 4.06 3.85 8.40
C ASP A 40 4.76 4.43 7.16
N CYS A 41 4.01 4.93 6.18
CA CYS A 41 4.59 5.49 4.95
C CYS A 41 4.91 6.99 5.08
N PRO A 42 6.07 7.46 4.60
CA PRO A 42 7.15 6.69 3.95
C PRO A 42 8.26 6.20 4.89
N ARG A 43 8.32 6.70 6.13
CA ARG A 43 9.52 6.54 7.00
C ARG A 43 9.79 5.09 7.41
N GLN A 44 8.73 4.40 7.83
CA GLN A 44 8.84 3.02 8.26
C GLN A 44 8.66 2.08 7.08
N TRP A 45 7.79 2.42 6.14
CA TRP A 45 7.43 1.57 4.99
C TRP A 45 7.79 2.19 3.62
N PRO A 46 9.09 2.39 3.32
CA PRO A 46 9.54 3.05 2.09
C PRO A 46 9.32 2.23 0.81
N GLU A 47 9.31 0.90 0.90
CA GLU A 47 9.23 -0.02 -0.23
C GLU A 47 7.81 -0.17 -0.83
N LEU A 48 6.78 0.33 -0.14
CA LEU A 48 5.38 0.19 -0.57
C LEU A 48 5.14 0.80 -1.95
N ILE A 49 5.51 2.08 -2.15
CA ILE A 49 5.24 2.80 -3.39
C ILE A 49 6.06 2.23 -4.57
N PRO A 50 7.38 1.99 -4.45
CA PRO A 50 8.14 1.31 -5.49
C PRO A 50 7.56 -0.05 -5.88
N THR A 51 7.18 -0.89 -4.91
CA THR A 51 6.62 -2.23 -5.17
C THR A 51 5.30 -2.17 -5.94
N LEU A 52 4.44 -1.19 -5.62
CA LEU A 52 3.19 -0.96 -6.34
C LEU A 52 3.46 -0.53 -7.78
N ILE A 53 4.40 0.41 -8.01
CA ILE A 53 4.76 0.87 -9.35
C ILE A 53 5.31 -0.28 -10.20
N GLU A 54 6.21 -1.10 -9.65
CA GLU A 54 6.75 -2.25 -10.36
C GLU A 54 5.66 -3.28 -10.68
N SER A 55 4.74 -3.52 -9.76
CA SER A 55 3.62 -4.44 -10.00
C SER A 55 2.64 -3.95 -11.06
N VAL A 56 2.47 -2.63 -11.24
CA VAL A 56 1.67 -2.05 -12.32
C VAL A 56 2.31 -2.25 -13.70
N LYS A 57 3.64 -2.33 -13.78
CA LYS A 57 4.36 -2.49 -15.06
C LYS A 57 4.35 -3.93 -15.60
N VAL A 58 3.99 -4.91 -14.77
CA VAL A 58 3.94 -6.33 -15.15
C VAL A 58 2.85 -6.54 -16.20
N GLN A 59 3.14 -7.34 -17.24
CA GLN A 59 2.19 -7.76 -18.28
C GLN A 59 1.28 -8.89 -17.78
N ASP A 60 0.55 -8.62 -16.70
CA ASP A 60 -0.47 -9.49 -16.11
C ASP A 60 -1.64 -8.59 -15.69
N ASP A 61 -2.77 -8.71 -16.39
CA ASP A 61 -3.93 -7.84 -16.22
C ASP A 61 -4.49 -7.89 -14.79
N LEU A 62 -4.52 -9.08 -14.18
CA LEU A 62 -5.03 -9.24 -12.82
C LEU A 62 -4.09 -8.52 -11.86
N ARG A 63 -2.80 -8.82 -11.94
CA ARG A 63 -1.78 -8.24 -11.05
C ARG A 63 -1.72 -6.72 -11.18
N GLN A 64 -1.72 -6.23 -12.42
CA GLN A 64 -1.73 -4.80 -12.72
C GLN A 64 -2.95 -4.12 -12.12
N HIS A 65 -4.15 -4.70 -12.29
CA HIS A 65 -5.37 -4.16 -11.72
C HIS A 65 -5.34 -4.14 -10.19
N ARG A 66 -4.82 -5.18 -9.52
CA ARG A 66 -4.69 -5.22 -8.05
C ARG A 66 -3.69 -4.20 -7.52
N ALA A 67 -2.57 -4.02 -8.22
CA ALA A 67 -1.58 -3.00 -7.89
C ALA A 67 -2.18 -1.60 -8.04
N LEU A 68 -2.90 -1.31 -9.14
CA LEU A 68 -3.58 -0.02 -9.36
C LEU A 68 -4.64 0.26 -8.29
N LEU A 69 -5.48 -0.73 -7.96
CA LEU A 69 -6.50 -0.59 -6.92
C LEU A 69 -5.86 -0.24 -5.56
N THR A 70 -4.79 -0.94 -5.19
CA THR A 70 -4.05 -0.68 -3.96
C THR A 70 -3.41 0.70 -3.99
N PHE A 71 -2.79 1.08 -5.12
CA PHE A 71 -2.17 2.38 -5.32
C PHE A 71 -3.19 3.52 -5.19
N TYR A 72 -4.39 3.37 -5.73
CA TYR A 72 -5.49 4.32 -5.57
C TYR A 72 -5.85 4.52 -4.08
N HIS A 73 -6.06 3.44 -3.33
CA HIS A 73 -6.43 3.53 -1.91
C HIS A 73 -5.31 4.13 -1.05
N VAL A 74 -4.06 3.76 -1.33
CA VAL A 74 -2.87 4.33 -0.66
C VAL A 74 -2.77 5.82 -0.94
N THR A 75 -2.84 6.23 -2.21
CA THR A 75 -2.77 7.64 -2.62
C THR A 75 -3.88 8.46 -1.99
N LYS A 76 -5.14 7.99 -2.09
CA LYS A 76 -6.31 8.63 -1.47
C LYS A 76 -6.10 8.83 0.04
N THR A 77 -5.54 7.82 0.71
CA THR A 77 -5.34 7.86 2.16
C THR A 77 -4.24 8.82 2.55
N LEU A 78 -3.09 8.79 1.86
CA LEU A 78 -1.94 9.65 2.14
C LEU A 78 -2.25 11.12 1.82
N ALA A 79 -2.92 11.40 0.69
CA ALA A 79 -3.33 12.76 0.31
C ALA A 79 -4.29 13.40 1.33
N SER A 80 -5.05 12.58 2.08
CA SER A 80 -5.96 13.07 3.13
C SER A 80 -5.27 13.39 4.46
N LYS A 81 -3.94 13.20 4.59
CA LYS A 81 -3.19 13.59 5.79
C LYS A 81 -3.08 15.12 5.86
N ARG A 82 -3.59 15.72 6.94
CA ARG A 82 -3.71 17.18 7.10
C ARG A 82 -2.63 17.80 8.02
N LEU A 83 -1.71 17.01 8.57
CA LEU A 83 -0.60 17.54 9.38
C LEU A 83 0.47 18.14 8.47
N ALA A 84 1.01 19.31 8.86
CA ALA A 84 1.88 20.13 8.02
C ALA A 84 3.16 19.42 7.55
N ALA A 85 3.74 18.55 8.39
CA ALA A 85 4.91 17.74 8.04
C ALA A 85 4.62 16.69 6.95
N ASP A 86 3.42 16.11 6.98
CA ASP A 86 2.98 15.14 5.98
C ASP A 86 2.54 15.81 4.66
N ARG A 87 2.01 17.04 4.74
CA ARG A 87 1.63 17.83 3.54
C ARG A 87 2.83 18.11 2.62
N LYS A 88 4.01 18.42 3.15
CA LYS A 88 5.23 18.70 2.35
C LYS A 88 5.80 17.47 1.63
N LEU A 89 5.43 16.26 2.04
CA LEU A 89 5.95 15.02 1.46
C LEU A 89 5.12 14.50 0.27
N PHE A 90 3.88 14.96 0.11
CA PHE A 90 2.92 14.40 -0.86
C PHE A 90 2.24 15.43 -1.78
N TYR A 91 2.50 16.73 -1.60
CA TYR A 91 2.06 17.83 -2.48
C TYR A 91 3.29 18.48 -3.11
#